data_AF-A0A399PM79-F1
#
_entry.id   AF-A0A399PM79-F1
#
_cell.length_a   1.000
_cell.length_b   1.000
_cell.length_c   1.000
_cell.angle_alpha   90.00
_cell.angle_beta   90.00
_cell.angle_gamma   90.00
#
_symmetry.space_group_name_H-M   'P 1'
#
loop_
_entity.id
_entity.type
_entity.pdbx_description
1 polymer ?
#
loop_
_entity_poly.entity_id
_entity_poly.type
_entity_poly.pdbx_seq_one_letter_code
_entity_poly.pdbx_strand_id
1 'polypeptide(L)' 'MTAEDPRGRAVVIVASTRAAAGQYEDRTGPVIRAWLAERGFEVGAPVVRAD' A
#
# COMPACT_ATOMS: atom_id res chain seq x y z
N MET A 1 -23.14 -5.21 14.10
CA MET A 1 -22.07 -4.37 13.53
C MET A 1 -21.81 -4.87 12.13
N THR A 2 -22.55 -4.35 11.15
CA THR A 2 -22.38 -4.78 9.75
C THR A 2 -21.06 -4.19 9.27
N ALA A 3 -20.15 -5.03 8.77
CA ALA A 3 -18.97 -4.52 8.08
C ALA A 3 -19.48 -3.64 6.94
N GLU A 4 -19.14 -2.34 6.95
CA GLU A 4 -19.46 -1.46 5.84
C GLU A 4 -18.80 -2.01 4.57
N ASP A 5 -19.55 -1.99 3.47
CA ASP A 5 -19.02 -2.37 2.17
C ASP A 5 -17.83 -1.44 1.84
N PRO A 6 -16.69 -1.97 1.37
CA PRO A 6 -15.52 -1.13 1.11
C PRO A 6 -15.83 -0.03 0.10
N ARG A 7 -15.33 1.18 0.34
CA ARG A 7 -15.49 2.36 -0.55
C ARG A 7 -14.97 2.11 -1.97
N GLY A 8 -14.10 1.11 -2.12
CA GLY A 8 -13.51 0.69 -3.38
C GLY A 8 -12.20 -0.05 -3.13
N ARG A 9 -11.51 -0.39 -4.23
CA ARG A 9 -10.16 -1.00 -4.19
C ARG A 9 -9.07 0.04 -4.37
N ALA A 10 -7.96 -0.14 -3.67
CA ALA A 10 -6.78 0.69 -3.83
C ALA A 10 -5.49 -0.14 -3.88
N VAL A 11 -4.47 0.41 -4.55
CA VAL A 11 -3.13 -0.18 -4.67
C VAL A 11 -2.09 0.88 -4.32
N VAL A 12 -1.08 0.49 -3.55
CA VAL A 12 0.07 1.35 -3.22
C VAL A 12 1.27 0.92 -4.07
N ILE A 13 1.78 1.84 -4.88
CA ILE A 13 2.97 1.63 -5.71
C ILE A 13 4.09 2.51 -5.15
N VAL A 14 5.22 1.90 -4.81
CA VAL A 14 6.43 2.59 -4.35
C VAL A 14 7.45 2.58 -5.48
N ALA A 15 7.70 3.74 -6.06
CA ALA A 15 8.75 3.95 -7.06
C ALA A 15 10.08 4.20 -6.31
N SER A 16 10.94 3.19 -6.31
CA SER A 16 12.26 3.28 -5.70
C SER A 16 13.16 2.15 -6.21
N THR A 17 14.11 2.51 -7.06
CA THR A 17 15.12 1.59 -7.59
C THR A 17 15.86 0.81 -6.48
N ARG A 18 16.25 1.48 -5.38
CA ARG A 18 16.97 0.83 -4.27
C ARG A 18 16.10 -0.11 -3.45
N ALA A 19 14.85 0.25 -3.19
CA ALA A 19 13.93 -0.63 -2.48
C ALA A 19 13.49 -1.81 -3.35
N ALA A 20 13.29 -1.59 -4.66
CA ALA A 20 13.01 -2.65 -5.62
C ALA A 20 14.16 -3.66 -5.72
N ALA A 21 15.40 -3.19 -5.56
CA ALA A 21 16.60 -4.05 -5.49
C ALA A 21 16.83 -4.68 -4.10
N GLY A 22 15.93 -4.48 -3.12
CA GLY A 22 16.05 -5.03 -1.77
C GLY A 22 17.15 -4.40 -0.90
N GLN A 23 17.76 -3.30 -1.34
CA GLN A 23 18.81 -2.60 -0.58
C GLN A 23 18.23 -1.80 0.58
N TYR A 24 16.95 -1.42 0.48
CA TYR A 24 16.22 -0.63 1.47
C TYR A 24 14.84 -1.25 1.67
N GLU A 25 14.42 -1.39 2.92
CA GLU A 25 13.05 -1.78 3.24
C GLU A 25 12.07 -0.66 2.90
N ASP A 26 10.95 -1.02 2.27
CA ASP A 26 9.84 -0.10 2.06
C ASP A 26 9.10 0.14 3.38
N ARG A 27 9.28 1.33 3.94
CA ARG A 27 8.56 1.81 5.13
C ARG A 27 7.36 2.69 4.77
N THR A 28 7.28 3.16 3.53
CA THR A 28 6.25 4.11 3.10
C THR A 28 4.99 3.38 2.67
N GLY A 29 5.13 2.29 1.90
CA GLY A 29 4.02 1.49 1.43
C GLY A 29 3.11 0.97 2.55
N PRO A 30 3.65 0.38 3.64
CA PRO A 30 2.85 -0.06 4.78
C PRO A 30 2.05 1.07 5.43
N VAL A 31 2.62 2.26 5.56
CA VAL A 31 1.95 3.44 6.15
C VAL A 31 0.79 3.90 5.28
N ILE A 32 0.99 4.01 3.97
CA ILE A 32 -0.07 4.42 3.03
C ILE A 32 -1.18 3.36 2.97
N ARG A 33 -0.81 2.06 2.98
CA ARG A 33 -1.78 0.95 3.02
C ARG A 33 -2.68 1.06 4.26
N ALA A 34 -2.10 1.28 5.43
CA ALA A 34 -2.85 1.43 6.67
C ALA A 34 -3.81 2.63 6.60
N TRP A 35 -3.31 3.78 6.14
CA TRP A 35 -4.11 5.00 5.99
C TRP A 35 -5.32 4.84 5.05
N LEU A 36 -5.15 4.09 3.95
CA LEU A 36 -6.23 3.75 3.01
C LEU A 36 -7.24 2.77 3.63
N ALA A 37 -6.74 1.74 4.33
CA ALA A 37 -7.61 0.76 5.00
C ALA A 37 -8.48 1.42 6.09
N GLU A 38 -7.91 2.35 6.88
CA GLU A 38 -8.65 3.16 7.88
C GLU A 38 -9.78 4.00 7.25
N ARG A 39 -9.71 4.26 5.95
CA ARG A 39 -10.72 5.03 5.19
C ARG A 39 -11.72 4.13 4.48
N GLY A 40 -11.69 2.82 4.73
CA GLY A 40 -12.63 1.86 4.19
C GLY A 40 -12.32 1.36 2.79
N PHE A 41 -11.06 1.44 2.33
CA PHE A 41 -10.66 0.80 1.07
C PHE A 41 -10.24 -0.66 1.29
N GLU A 42 -10.51 -1.52 0.30
CA GLU A 42 -9.87 -2.83 0.17
C GLU A 42 -8.47 -2.61 -0.44
N VAL A 43 -7.41 -2.88 0.32
CA VAL A 43 -6.02 -2.57 -0.08
C VAL A 43 -5.12 -3.80 0.01
N GLY A 44 -4.50 -4.15 -1.11
CA GLY A 44 -3.49 -5.20 -1.19
C GLY A 44 -2.16 -4.83 -0.51
N ALA A 45 -1.20 -5.76 -0.56
CA ALA A 45 0.18 -5.44 -0.17
C ALA A 45 0.78 -4.36 -1.08
N PRO A 46 1.63 -3.46 -0.56
CA PRO A 46 2.34 -2.49 -1.40
C PRO A 46 3.20 -3.20 -2.45
N VAL A 47 3.29 -2.61 -3.64
CA VAL A 47 4.19 -3.09 -4.71
C VAL A 47 5.32 -2.11 -4.92
N VAL A 48 6.55 -2.60 -4.83
CA VAL A 48 7.76 -1.79 -5.07
C VAL A 48 8.22 -2.01 -6.50
N ARG A 49 8.53 -0.93 -7.22
CA ARG A 49 9.04 -0.95 -8.60
C ARG A 49 10.24 -0.02 -8.72
N ALA A 50 11.16 -0.35 -9.61
CA ALA A 50 12.19 0.58 -10.02
C ALA A 50 11.55 1.75 -10.79
N ASP A 51 12.20 2.91 -10.71
CA ASP A 51 11.78 4.13 -11.39
C ASP A 51 12.01 4.05 -12.91
#